data_AF-A0A8T4E3J0-F1
#
_entry.id   AF-A0A8T4E3J0-F1
#
_cell.length_a   1.000
_cell.length_b   1.000
_cell.length_c   1.000
_cell.angle_alpha   90.00
_cell.angle_beta   90.00
_cell.angle_gamma   90.00
#
_symmetry.space_group_name_H-M   'P 1'
#
loop_
_entity.id
_entity.type
_entity.pdbx_description
1 polymer ?
#
loop_
_entity_poly.entity_id
_entity_poly.type
_entity_poly.pdbx_seq_one_letter_code
_entity_poly.pdbx_strand_id
1 'polypeptide(L)'
;MSPVGWRVASSGAMTLMFENHAGTGVNVTSIVATLGTQNVTYSTPFTLSAGARSSTISVGTLSGAGDVGDSYSVDVVISYTDTSTGFAYVDSGTVTGRVS
;
A
#
# COMPACT_ATOMS: atom_id res chain seq x y z
N MET A 1 -4.93 -9.56 -0.37
CA MET A 1 -4.98 -8.10 -0.11
C MET A 1 -4.72 -7.39 -1.41
N SER A 2 -5.42 -6.29 -1.71
CA SER A 2 -5.15 -5.50 -2.92
C SER A 2 -5.24 -4.00 -2.62
N PRO A 3 -4.45 -3.15 -3.28
CA PRO A 3 -4.69 -1.70 -3.30
C PRO A 3 -5.98 -1.39 -4.07
N VAL A 4 -6.85 -0.56 -3.52
CA VAL A 4 -8.14 -0.14 -4.12
C VAL A 4 -8.27 1.37 -4.28
N GLY A 5 -7.36 2.14 -3.68
CA GLY A 5 -7.25 3.58 -3.88
C GLY A 5 -5.81 4.03 -3.64
N TRP A 6 -5.33 4.97 -4.44
CA TRP A 6 -3.94 5.42 -4.38
C TRP A 6 -3.77 6.85 -4.88
N ARG A 7 -2.78 7.55 -4.33
CA ARG A 7 -2.36 8.89 -4.77
C ARG A 7 -0.89 9.11 -4.46
N VAL A 8 -0.18 9.75 -5.38
CA VAL A 8 1.12 10.39 -5.13
C VAL A 8 0.92 11.90 -5.23
N ALA A 9 1.18 12.63 -4.15
CA ALA A 9 1.20 14.09 -4.18
C ALA A 9 2.47 14.61 -4.85
N SER A 10 2.48 15.86 -5.33
CA SER A 10 3.69 16.54 -5.85
C SER A 10 4.85 16.61 -4.86
N SER A 11 4.58 16.51 -3.56
CA SER A 11 5.61 16.36 -2.53
C SER A 11 6.27 14.97 -2.49
N GLY A 12 5.78 14.02 -3.28
CA GLY A 12 6.12 12.60 -3.23
C GLY A 12 5.32 11.79 -2.20
N ALA A 13 4.44 12.43 -1.43
CA ALA A 13 3.66 11.73 -0.40
C ALA A 13 2.73 10.68 -1.03
N MET A 14 3.00 9.41 -0.73
CA MET A 14 2.25 8.25 -1.20
C MET A 14 1.16 7.90 -0.19
N THR A 15 -0.08 7.87 -0.66
CA THR A 15 -1.24 7.41 0.11
C THR A 15 -1.86 6.19 -0.57
N LEU A 16 -2.17 5.16 0.23
CA LEU A 16 -2.79 3.92 -0.22
C LEU A 16 -4.03 3.58 0.60
N MET A 17 -4.96 2.85 0.00
CA MET A 17 -6.10 2.21 0.64
C MET A 17 -6.19 0.77 0.14
N PHE A 18 -6.46 -0.17 1.04
CA PHE A 18 -6.45 -1.59 0.73
C PHE A 18 -7.78 -2.26 1.03
N GLU A 19 -8.06 -3.35 0.33
CA GLU A 19 -9.18 -4.26 0.62
C GLU A 19 -8.66 -5.66 0.94
N ASN A 20 -9.24 -6.26 1.97
CA ASN A 20 -8.88 -7.61 2.40
C ASN A 20 -9.71 -8.67 1.67
N HIS A 21 -9.04 -9.43 0.78
CA HIS A 21 -9.63 -10.56 0.05
C HIS A 21 -9.20 -11.93 0.58
N ALA A 22 -8.59 -12.03 1.75
CA ALA A 22 -8.11 -13.31 2.31
C ALA A 22 -9.22 -14.22 2.86
N GLY A 23 -10.48 -13.77 2.85
CA GLY A 23 -11.63 -14.53 3.37
C GLY A 23 -11.72 -14.60 4.91
N THR A 24 -10.72 -14.06 5.61
CA THR A 24 -10.63 -14.01 7.09
C THR A 24 -10.09 -12.65 7.55
N GLY A 25 -10.14 -12.37 8.85
CA GLY A 25 -9.50 -11.18 9.42
C GLY A 25 -7.97 -11.27 9.34
N VAL A 26 -7.33 -10.18 8.95
CA VAL A 26 -5.86 -10.12 8.82
C VAL A 26 -5.26 -8.99 9.65
N ASN A 27 -4.01 -9.14 10.05
CA ASN A 27 -3.19 -8.10 10.64
C ASN A 27 -2.10 -7.70 9.65
N VAL A 28 -2.20 -6.50 9.08
CA VAL A 28 -1.19 -5.94 8.18
C VAL A 28 0.00 -5.50 9.00
N THR A 29 1.20 -5.93 8.61
CA THR A 29 2.43 -5.69 9.36
C THR A 29 3.42 -4.80 8.62
N SER A 30 3.39 -4.82 7.29
CA SER A 30 4.27 -4.00 6.46
C SER A 30 3.63 -3.70 5.12
N ILE A 31 3.82 -2.46 4.66
CA ILE A 31 3.54 -2.03 3.29
C ILE A 31 4.82 -1.38 2.78
N VAL A 32 5.36 -1.90 1.69
CA VAL A 32 6.50 -1.32 0.97
C VAL A 32 6.00 -0.79 -0.36
N ALA A 33 6.26 0.48 -0.63
CA ALA A 33 5.99 1.09 -1.93
C ALA A 33 7.31 1.50 -2.60
N THR A 34 7.46 1.14 -3.87
CA THR A 34 8.67 1.31 -4.65
C THR A 34 8.39 2.11 -5.91
N LEU A 35 9.08 3.25 -6.08
CA LEU A 35 9.09 4.03 -7.31
C LEU A 35 10.51 4.02 -7.90
N GLY A 36 10.70 3.31 -9.00
CA GLY A 36 12.04 3.09 -9.55
C GLY A 36 12.93 2.36 -8.55
N THR A 37 13.92 3.05 -7.98
CA THR A 37 14.82 2.51 -6.95
C THR A 37 14.48 2.98 -5.52
N GLN A 38 13.51 3.89 -5.38
CA GLN A 38 13.16 4.47 -4.09
C GLN A 38 12.09 3.66 -3.38
N ASN A 39 12.38 3.27 -2.14
CA ASN A 39 11.46 2.50 -1.31
C ASN A 39 11.01 3.33 -0.11
N VAL A 40 9.71 3.28 0.18
CA VAL A 40 9.15 3.73 1.45
C VAL A 40 8.43 2.58 2.12
N THR A 41 8.56 2.50 3.44
CA THR A 41 7.98 1.42 4.23
C THR A 41 7.11 1.98 5.33
N TYR A 42 5.88 1.49 5.39
CA TYR A 42 4.97 1.69 6.50
C TYR A 42 4.90 0.41 7.34
N SER A 43 5.17 0.53 8.64
CA SER A 43 5.34 -0.62 9.55
C SER A 43 4.43 -0.58 10.79
N THR A 44 3.49 0.37 10.87
CA THR A 44 2.54 0.42 11.99
C THR A 44 1.41 -0.59 11.75
N PRO A 45 1.30 -1.65 12.56
CA PRO A 45 0.34 -2.72 12.26
C PRO A 45 -1.10 -2.27 12.45
N PHE A 46 -2.01 -2.85 11.66
CA PHE A 46 -3.44 -2.64 11.81
C PHE A 46 -4.22 -3.87 11.34
N THR A 47 -5.41 -4.07 11.91
CA THR A 47 -6.28 -5.19 11.55
C THR A 47 -7.31 -4.79 10.51
N LEU A 48 -7.69 -5.76 9.68
CA LEU A 48 -8.69 -5.59 8.65
C LEU A 48 -9.57 -6.84 8.56
N SER A 49 -10.86 -6.70 8.80
CA SER A 49 -11.83 -7.79 8.66
C SER A 49 -11.92 -8.28 7.21
N ALA A 50 -12.39 -9.50 7.00
CA ALA A 50 -12.63 -10.05 5.66
C ALA A 50 -13.56 -9.12 4.85
N GLY A 51 -13.18 -8.79 3.62
CA GLY A 51 -13.93 -7.91 2.72
C GLY A 51 -13.94 -6.43 3.10
N ALA A 52 -13.30 -6.03 4.21
CA ALA A 52 -13.26 -4.65 4.64
C ALA A 52 -12.18 -3.86 3.89
N ARG A 53 -12.38 -2.53 3.83
CA ARG A 53 -11.40 -1.55 3.34
C ARG A 53 -10.73 -0.83 4.49
N SER A 54 -9.44 -0.55 4.34
CA SER A 54 -8.72 0.30 5.29
C SER A 54 -9.16 1.77 5.14
N SER A 55 -8.80 2.60 6.12
CA SER A 55 -8.68 4.03 5.88
C SER A 55 -7.54 4.32 4.89
N THR A 56 -7.39 5.59 4.50
CA THR A 56 -6.20 6.02 3.75
C THR A 56 -4.96 5.97 4.64
N ILE A 57 -3.91 5.34 4.14
CA ILE A 57 -2.63 5.14 4.82
C ILE A 57 -1.57 5.97 4.11
N SER A 58 -0.94 6.88 4.84
CA SER A 58 0.25 7.59 4.35
C SER A 58 1.45 6.68 4.49
N VAL A 59 1.89 6.08 3.38
CA VAL A 59 2.97 5.07 3.39
C VAL A 59 4.34 5.70 3.59
N GLY A 60 4.53 6.90 3.04
CA GLY A 60 5.77 7.65 3.11
C GLY A 60 5.93 8.60 1.93
N THR A 61 7.12 9.17 1.78
CA THR A 61 7.44 10.11 0.70
C THR A 61 8.40 9.48 -0.29
N LEU A 62 7.94 9.26 -1.52
CA LEU A 62 8.75 8.78 -2.64
C LEU A 62 9.51 9.97 -3.25
N SER A 63 10.83 9.99 -3.13
CA SER A 63 11.63 10.98 -3.84
C SER A 63 11.59 10.70 -5.35
N GLY A 64 11.50 11.75 -6.17
CA GLY A 64 11.44 11.62 -7.62
C GLY A 64 10.07 11.22 -8.17
N ALA A 65 8.98 11.54 -7.47
CA ALA A 65 7.61 11.38 -7.99
C ALA A 65 7.35 12.10 -9.31
N GLY A 66 8.10 13.17 -9.60
CA GLY A 66 7.87 14.06 -10.75
C GLY A 66 7.01 15.26 -10.36
N ASP A 67 6.69 16.07 -11.36
CA ASP A 67 5.84 17.25 -11.22
C ASP A 67 4.35 16.88 -11.36
N VAL A 68 3.46 17.80 -10.97
CA VAL A 68 2.01 17.61 -11.10
C VAL A 68 1.65 17.25 -12.55
N GLY A 69 0.91 16.16 -12.71
CA GLY A 69 0.48 15.64 -14.01
C GLY A 69 1.40 14.54 -14.58
N ASP A 70 2.62 14.38 -14.08
CA ASP A 70 3.51 13.30 -14.50
C ASP A 70 2.91 11.93 -14.17
N SER A 71 3.11 10.97 -15.06
CA SER A 71 2.68 9.59 -14.81
C SER A 71 3.64 8.89 -13.86
N TYR A 72 3.11 8.09 -12.95
CA TYR A 72 3.90 7.21 -12.10
C TYR A 72 3.44 5.76 -12.18
N SER A 73 4.36 4.86 -11.83
CA SER A 73 4.12 3.44 -11.62
C SER A 73 4.84 3.02 -10.35
N VAL A 74 4.08 2.63 -9.32
CA VAL A 74 4.61 2.27 -8.00
C VAL A 74 4.30 0.82 -7.73
N ASP A 75 5.33 0.03 -7.47
CA ASP A 75 5.18 -1.34 -7.01
C ASP A 75 4.89 -1.34 -5.51
N VAL A 76 3.92 -2.15 -5.10
CA VAL A 76 3.45 -2.23 -3.72
C VAL A 76 3.56 -3.68 -3.27
N VAL A 77 4.23 -3.91 -2.15
CA VAL A 77 4.33 -5.21 -1.48
C VAL A 77 3.71 -5.09 -0.10
N ILE A 78 2.84 -6.02 0.27
CA ILE A 78 2.10 -5.99 1.52
C ILE A 78 2.31 -7.32 2.24
N SER A 79 2.79 -7.24 3.48
CA SER A 79 2.90 -8.38 4.37
C SER A 79 1.81 -8.31 5.43
N TYR A 80 1.12 -9.43 5.64
CA TYR A 80 0.03 -9.51 6.61
C TYR A 80 -0.14 -10.93 7.13
N THR A 81 -0.72 -11.09 8.32
CA THR A 81 -0.96 -12.39 8.94
C THR A 81 -2.44 -12.66 9.12
N ASP A 82 -2.88 -13.89 8.87
CA ASP A 82 -4.20 -14.35 9.27
C ASP A 82 -4.33 -14.29 10.79
N THR A 83 -5.36 -13.61 11.30
CA THR A 83 -5.59 -13.49 12.74
C THR A 83 -6.08 -14.79 13.39
N SER A 84 -6.60 -15.73 12.60
CA SER A 84 -7.15 -17.00 13.07
C SER A 84 -6.13 -18.15 13.05
N THR A 85 -5.28 -18.20 12.02
CA THR A 85 -4.30 -19.28 11.82
C THR A 85 -2.86 -18.87 12.11
N GLY A 86 -2.57 -17.57 12.16
CA GLY A 86 -1.21 -17.04 12.23
C GLY A 86 -0.42 -17.17 10.93
N PHE A 87 -1.03 -17.66 9.85
CA PHE A 87 -0.37 -17.82 8.56
C PHE A 87 0.05 -16.46 8.00
N ALA A 88 1.29 -16.36 7.52
CA ALA A 88 1.83 -15.13 6.94
C ALA A 88 1.64 -15.12 5.42
N TYR A 89 1.04 -14.04 4.92
CA TYR A 89 0.87 -13.76 3.51
C TYR A 89 1.80 -12.62 3.08
N VAL A 90 2.18 -12.67 1.81
CA VAL A 90 2.83 -11.58 1.08
C VAL A 90 2.11 -11.44 -0.25
N ASP A 91 1.54 -10.27 -0.49
CA ASP A 91 0.96 -9.91 -1.79
C ASP A 91 1.73 -8.76 -2.42
N SER A 92 1.72 -8.71 -3.75
CA SER A 92 2.29 -7.60 -4.50
C SER A 92 1.38 -7.17 -5.65
N GLY A 93 1.54 -5.92 -6.08
CA GLY A 93 0.87 -5.36 -7.23
C GLY A 93 1.43 -3.99 -7.59
N THR A 94 1.07 -3.49 -8.76
CA THR A 94 1.52 -2.17 -9.24
C THR A 94 0.34 -1.22 -9.29
N VAL A 95 0.51 -0.02 -8.74
CA VAL A 95 -0.45 1.08 -8.87
C VAL A 95 0.09 2.13 -9.81
N THR A 96 -0.74 2.58 -10.75
CA THR A 96 -0.37 3.59 -11.74
C THR A 96 -1.29 4.79 -11.64
N GLY A 97 -0.78 5.98 -11.94
CA GLY A 97 -1.56 7.20 -11.82
C GLY A 97 -0.83 8.41 -12.35
N ARG A 98 -1.34 9.59 -11.98
CA ARG A 98 -0.67 10.87 -12.22
C ARG A 98 -0.46 11.61 -10.91
N VAL A 99 0.69 12.27 -10.78
CA VAL A 99 1.01 13.11 -9.62
C VAL A 99 -0.03 14.22 -9.50
N SER A 100 -0.56 14.42 -8.30
CA SER A 100 -1.59 15.43 -7.97
C SER A 100 -1.05 16.55 -7.10
#